data_AF-A0A9D5F2U6-F1
#
_entry.id   AF-A0A9D5F2U6-F1
#
_cell.length_a   1.000
_cell.length_b   1.000
_cell.length_c   1.000
_cell.angle_alpha   90.00
_cell.angle_beta   90.00
_cell.angle_gamma   90.00
#
_symmetry.space_group_name_H-M   'P 1'
#
loop_
_entity.id
_entity.type
_entity.pdbx_description
1 polymer ?
#
loop_
_entity_poly.entity_id
_entity_poly.type
_entity_poly.pdbx_seq_one_letter_code
_entity_poly.pdbx_strand_id
1 'polypeptide(L)'
;MPINRSFSGRNRDVHNHGGRLPPGQSLTEGFPVLTAGPTPKALALGDWRLTLKVGVRPVRVWTWSEFQALPQTEQVVDIHCVTTWSKFDTRWRGVTLDTLLQAAGLEAPTPWVLAHSQDGYSTNVPLADLTQGRAMIATHYDDRPLAPEHGGPARLLVPHLYFWKSAKWVNALQFNERDEAGFWELRGYHMRGDPFKEERYG
;
A
#
# COMPACT_ATOMS: atom_id res chain seq x y z
N MET A 1 -5.16 42.29 -41.33
CA MET A 1 -5.82 41.33 -40.43
C MET A 1 -6.23 40.10 -41.24
N PRO A 2 -6.12 38.85 -40.75
CA PRO A 2 -5.29 38.32 -39.68
C PRO A 2 -4.23 37.31 -40.18
N ILE A 3 -3.33 36.97 -39.27
CA ILE A 3 -2.15 36.10 -39.39
C ILE A 3 -2.58 34.64 -39.22
N ASN A 4 -2.03 33.76 -40.07
CA ASN A 4 -2.00 32.31 -39.87
C ASN A 4 -0.99 31.96 -38.75
N ARG A 5 -1.43 31.18 -37.75
CA ARG A 5 -0.68 30.36 -36.76
C ARG A 5 -1.71 30.05 -35.65
N SER A 6 -1.87 28.85 -35.09
CA SER A 6 -1.04 27.66 -35.05
C SER A 6 -1.85 26.58 -34.32
N PHE A 7 -2.10 25.43 -34.94
CA PHE A 7 -2.29 24.19 -34.18
C PHE A 7 -0.92 23.55 -34.01
N SER A 8 -0.13 24.09 -33.07
CA SER A 8 1.02 23.39 -32.51
C SER A 8 0.50 22.69 -31.26
N GLY A 9 0.52 21.35 -31.31
CA GLY A 9 0.15 20.50 -30.18
C GLY A 9 0.90 20.96 -28.94
N ARG A 10 0.15 21.19 -27.86
CA ARG A 10 0.72 21.49 -26.55
C ARG A 10 1.57 20.30 -26.10
N ASN A 11 2.86 20.47 -26.32
CA ASN A 11 3.99 19.99 -25.53
C ASN A 11 3.58 19.10 -24.33
N ARG A 12 3.60 17.78 -24.50
CA ARG A 12 3.32 16.78 -23.45
C ARG A 12 4.52 16.54 -22.51
N ASP A 13 5.64 17.24 -22.71
CA ASP A 13 6.94 16.87 -22.13
C ASP A 13 7.55 17.91 -21.17
N VAL A 14 6.76 18.72 -20.46
CA VAL A 14 7.33 19.77 -19.58
C VAL A 14 7.67 19.28 -18.16
N HIS A 15 7.18 18.14 -17.70
CA HIS A 15 7.50 17.62 -16.36
C HIS A 15 7.72 16.10 -16.37
N ASN A 16 8.60 15.61 -17.23
CA ASN A 16 9.09 14.25 -17.09
C ASN A 16 10.00 14.20 -15.85
N HIS A 17 9.43 13.93 -14.67
CA HIS A 17 10.13 13.77 -13.39
C HIS A 17 11.04 12.53 -13.38
N GLY A 18 11.92 12.38 -14.39
CA GLY A 18 12.75 11.19 -14.61
C GLY A 18 11.96 9.91 -14.80
N GLY A 19 10.72 9.98 -15.32
CA GLY A 19 9.82 8.83 -15.45
C GLY A 19 9.16 8.39 -14.13
N ARG A 20 9.34 9.13 -13.03
CA ARG A 20 8.77 8.79 -11.70
C ARG A 20 7.30 9.17 -11.54
N LEU A 21 6.80 10.12 -12.33
CA LEU A 21 5.41 10.57 -12.25
C LEU A 21 4.56 9.75 -13.24
N PRO A 22 3.61 8.92 -12.78
CA PRO A 22 2.75 8.15 -13.68
C PRO A 22 1.82 9.05 -14.50
N PRO A 23 1.30 8.57 -15.64
CA PRO A 23 0.32 9.32 -16.43
C PRO A 23 -0.92 9.74 -15.60
N GLY A 24 -1.40 10.96 -15.83
CA GLY A 24 -2.58 11.50 -15.16
C GLY A 24 -2.41 11.71 -13.64
N GLN A 25 -1.18 11.88 -13.18
CA GLN A 25 -0.85 12.21 -11.79
C GLN A 25 -0.32 13.64 -11.65
N SER A 26 -0.57 14.24 -10.48
CA SER A 26 0.01 15.52 -10.06
C SER A 26 0.87 15.32 -8.83
N LEU A 27 2.07 15.91 -8.80
CA LEU A 27 2.93 15.87 -7.61
C LEU A 27 2.31 16.71 -6.48
N THR A 28 2.37 16.20 -5.25
CA THR A 28 2.00 16.94 -4.04
C THR A 28 3.13 16.93 -3.01
N GLU A 29 3.27 18.05 -2.29
CA GLU A 29 4.19 18.15 -1.15
C GLU A 29 3.55 17.65 0.14
N GLY A 30 2.22 17.70 0.26
CA GLY A 30 1.48 17.22 1.43
C GLY A 30 1.36 15.70 1.46
N PHE A 31 0.75 15.17 2.51
CA PHE A 31 0.30 13.78 2.55
C PHE A 31 -1.24 13.75 2.70
N PRO A 32 -2.00 13.73 1.59
CA PRO A 32 -3.46 13.77 1.65
C PRO A 32 -4.05 12.56 2.42
N VAL A 33 -5.01 12.83 3.31
CA VAL A 33 -5.75 11.80 4.03
C VAL A 33 -6.98 11.42 3.21
N LEU A 34 -6.97 10.20 2.68
CA LEU A 34 -8.12 9.59 2.02
C LEU A 34 -8.47 8.29 2.72
N THR A 35 -9.74 8.11 3.06
CA THR A 35 -10.27 6.93 3.76
C THR A 35 -11.63 6.57 3.18
N ALA A 36 -11.92 5.27 3.04
CA ALA A 36 -13.23 4.81 2.57
C ALA A 36 -14.33 5.02 3.63
N GLY A 37 -13.95 4.96 4.91
CA GLY A 37 -14.79 5.22 6.06
C GLY A 37 -14.13 6.17 7.07
N PRO A 38 -14.73 6.39 8.24
CA PRO A 38 -14.13 7.19 9.30
C PRO A 38 -12.84 6.54 9.81
N THR A 39 -11.88 7.35 10.24
CA THR A 39 -10.70 6.86 10.98
C THR A 39 -11.17 6.09 12.23
N PRO A 40 -10.81 4.81 12.38
CA PRO A 40 -11.15 4.05 13.57
C PRO A 40 -10.58 4.72 14.82
N LYS A 41 -11.23 4.49 15.97
CA LYS A 41 -10.59 4.81 17.24
C LYS A 41 -9.27 4.05 17.30
N ALA A 42 -8.18 4.77 17.59
CA ALA A 42 -6.87 4.16 17.71
C ALA A 42 -6.93 3.02 18.73
N LEU A 43 -6.57 1.80 18.30
CA LEU A 43 -6.40 0.69 19.23
C LEU A 43 -5.28 1.02 20.20
N ALA A 44 -5.47 0.66 21.47
CA ALA A 44 -4.36 0.60 22.40
C ALA A 44 -3.34 -0.41 21.86
N LEU A 45 -2.04 -0.08 21.93
CA LEU A 45 -0.98 -0.93 21.38
C LEU A 45 -0.97 -2.34 22.02
N GLY A 46 -1.45 -2.47 23.26
CA GLY A 46 -1.60 -3.76 23.95
C GLY A 46 -2.63 -4.69 23.31
N ASP A 47 -3.62 -4.15 22.59
CA ASP A 47 -4.67 -4.91 21.91
C ASP A 47 -4.34 -5.18 20.44
N TRP A 48 -3.33 -4.50 19.90
CA TRP A 48 -2.94 -4.67 18.51
C TRP A 48 -2.38 -6.07 18.24
N ARG A 49 -2.83 -6.68 17.15
CA ARG A 49 -2.34 -7.96 16.65
C ARG A 49 -2.18 -7.91 15.13
N LEU A 50 -1.12 -8.52 14.62
CA LEU A 50 -0.99 -8.88 13.21
C LEU A 50 -1.05 -10.41 13.08
N THR A 51 -1.97 -10.90 12.26
CA THR A 51 -2.17 -12.34 12.04
C THR A 51 -1.82 -12.74 10.61
N LEU A 52 -0.93 -13.71 10.43
CA LEU A 52 -0.82 -14.43 9.16
C LEU A 52 -1.80 -15.60 9.14
N LYS A 53 -2.44 -15.80 7.99
CA LYS A 53 -3.37 -16.92 7.77
C LYS A 53 -3.08 -17.61 6.45
N VAL A 54 -3.21 -18.92 6.40
CA VAL A 54 -3.26 -19.68 5.13
C VAL A 54 -4.69 -20.18 4.97
N GLY A 55 -5.40 -19.65 3.97
CA GLY A 55 -6.86 -19.67 3.94
C GLY A 55 -7.43 -19.06 5.22
N VAL A 56 -8.40 -19.74 5.84
CA VAL A 56 -9.01 -19.27 7.09
C VAL A 56 -8.17 -19.54 8.34
N ARG A 57 -7.12 -20.36 8.25
CA ARG A 57 -6.37 -20.87 9.39
C ARG A 57 -5.26 -19.89 9.81
N PRO A 58 -5.25 -19.37 11.05
CA PRO A 58 -4.13 -18.61 11.58
C PRO A 58 -2.88 -19.48 11.69
N VAL A 59 -1.75 -18.97 11.21
CA VAL A 59 -0.44 -19.66 11.26
C VAL A 59 0.54 -18.95 12.17
N ARG A 60 0.44 -17.62 12.29
CA ARG A 60 1.25 -16.83 13.21
C ARG A 60 0.49 -15.58 13.65
N VAL A 61 0.67 -15.19 14.90
CA VAL A 61 0.15 -13.94 15.46
C VAL A 61 1.30 -13.24 16.16
N TRP A 62 1.44 -11.94 15.94
CA TRP A 62 2.34 -11.08 16.71
C TRP A 62 1.55 -10.05 17.49
N THR A 63 1.93 -9.86 18.74
CA THR A 63 1.63 -8.65 19.52
C THR A 63 2.47 -7.48 19.04
N TRP A 64 2.14 -6.27 19.48
CA TRP A 64 2.90 -5.07 19.12
C TRP A 64 4.38 -5.16 19.52
N SER A 65 4.68 -5.63 20.74
CA SER A 65 6.06 -5.77 21.22
C SER A 65 6.84 -6.81 20.42
N GLU A 66 6.23 -7.96 20.11
CA GLU A 66 6.87 -8.99 19.30
C GLU A 66 7.11 -8.53 17.86
N PHE A 67 6.16 -7.81 17.26
CA PHE A 67 6.32 -7.25 15.91
C PHE A 67 7.44 -6.21 15.86
N GLN A 68 7.52 -5.32 16.84
CA GLN A 68 8.58 -4.31 16.93
C GLN A 68 9.96 -4.91 17.21
N ALA A 69 10.03 -6.12 17.75
CA ALA A 69 11.28 -6.85 17.96
C ALA A 69 11.79 -7.57 16.69
N LEU A 70 10.97 -7.68 15.64
CA LEU A 70 11.41 -8.21 14.35
C LEU A 70 12.40 -7.24 13.67
N PRO A 71 13.28 -7.73 12.77
CA PRO A 71 14.13 -6.87 11.96
C PRO A 71 13.33 -5.76 11.27
N GLN A 72 13.69 -4.51 11.56
CA GLN A 72 13.08 -3.34 10.95
C GLN A 72 13.87 -2.91 9.72
N THR A 73 13.17 -2.52 8.66
CA THR A 73 13.72 -2.04 7.39
C THR A 73 13.23 -0.63 7.12
N GLU A 74 14.11 0.22 6.60
CA GLU A 74 13.78 1.55 6.10
C GLU A 74 13.74 1.56 4.58
N GLN A 75 12.77 2.27 4.00
CA GLN A 75 12.63 2.44 2.56
C GLN A 75 12.27 3.88 2.22
N VAL A 76 12.90 4.42 1.18
CA VAL A 76 12.52 5.69 0.56
C VAL A 76 11.91 5.37 -0.80
N VAL A 77 10.63 5.68 -0.97
CA VAL A 77 9.83 5.26 -2.14
C VAL A 77 8.85 6.35 -2.54
N ASP A 78 8.36 6.25 -3.77
CA ASP A 78 7.26 7.09 -4.26
C ASP A 78 5.93 6.38 -4.01
N ILE A 79 4.87 7.15 -3.76
CA ILE A 79 3.51 6.63 -3.63
C ILE A 79 2.58 7.36 -4.58
N HIS A 80 1.62 6.61 -5.14
CA HIS A 80 0.73 7.09 -6.18
C HIS A 80 -0.71 6.79 -5.81
N CYS A 81 -1.55 7.81 -5.70
CA CYS A 81 -2.95 7.64 -5.37
C CYS A 81 -3.81 7.60 -6.64
N VAL A 82 -4.86 6.79 -6.58
CA VAL A 82 -5.88 6.73 -7.64
C VAL A 82 -6.65 8.02 -7.81
N THR A 83 -6.67 8.90 -6.80
CA THR A 83 -7.26 10.23 -6.89
C THR A 83 -6.26 11.26 -7.43
N THR A 84 -5.44 10.84 -8.39
CA THR A 84 -4.59 11.69 -9.25
C THR A 84 -3.50 12.51 -8.55
N TRP A 85 -3.07 12.13 -7.34
CA TRP A 85 -1.86 12.69 -6.73
C TRP A 85 -0.74 11.65 -6.54
N SER A 86 0.50 12.11 -6.62
CA SER A 86 1.71 11.35 -6.28
C SER A 86 2.55 12.11 -5.26
N LYS A 87 3.24 11.39 -4.38
CA LYS A 87 4.19 11.96 -3.43
C LYS A 87 5.52 11.24 -3.56
N PHE A 88 6.59 12.01 -3.73
CA PHE A 88 7.93 11.48 -3.91
C PHE A 88 8.71 11.39 -2.60
N ASP A 89 9.72 10.52 -2.62
CA ASP A 89 10.77 10.42 -1.60
C ASP A 89 10.21 10.21 -0.19
N THR A 90 9.11 9.45 -0.08
CA THR A 90 8.48 9.15 1.20
C THR A 90 9.32 8.14 1.98
N ARG A 91 9.67 8.46 3.23
CA ARG A 91 10.47 7.59 4.09
C ARG A 91 9.60 6.76 5.01
N TRP A 92 9.73 5.45 4.94
CA TRP A 92 8.96 4.48 5.71
C TRP A 92 9.88 3.57 6.50
N ARG A 93 9.41 3.14 7.67
CA ARG A 93 10.05 2.06 8.45
C ARG A 93 9.01 1.06 8.92
N GLY A 94 9.38 -0.22 8.88
CA GLY A 94 8.55 -1.33 9.35
C GLY A 94 9.18 -2.69 9.08
N VAL A 95 8.35 -3.73 9.02
CA VAL A 95 8.80 -5.11 8.79
C VAL A 95 8.41 -5.56 7.39
N THR A 96 9.37 -6.03 6.60
CA THR A 96 9.12 -6.52 5.24
C THR A 96 8.31 -7.82 5.25
N LEU A 97 7.61 -8.11 4.15
CA LEU A 97 6.86 -9.36 4.06
C LEU A 97 7.77 -10.60 4.07
N ASP A 98 8.97 -10.48 3.49
CA ASP A 98 10.00 -11.51 3.55
C ASP A 98 10.41 -11.84 5.00
N THR A 99 10.59 -10.81 5.84
CA THR A 99 10.92 -10.98 7.26
C THR A 99 9.77 -11.66 8.03
N LEU A 100 8.52 -11.31 7.72
CA LEU A 100 7.34 -11.93 8.35
C LEU A 100 7.23 -13.41 7.99
N LEU A 101 7.43 -13.76 6.72
CA LEU A 101 7.44 -15.14 6.24
C LEU A 101 8.56 -15.95 6.91
N GLN A 102 9.78 -15.40 6.94
CA GLN A 102 10.91 -16.02 7.62
C GLN A 102 10.66 -16.24 9.11
N ALA A 103 10.17 -15.21 9.82
CA ALA A 103 9.88 -15.29 11.25
C ALA A 103 8.72 -16.27 11.58
N ALA A 104 7.82 -16.52 10.62
CA ALA A 104 6.77 -17.52 10.73
C ALA A 104 7.24 -18.93 10.33
N GLY A 105 8.45 -19.08 9.77
CA GLY A 105 8.95 -20.35 9.23
C GLY A 105 8.16 -20.82 8.01
N LEU A 106 7.69 -19.88 7.18
CA LEU A 106 6.87 -20.16 6.01
C LEU A 106 7.65 -19.83 4.73
N GLU A 107 7.59 -20.73 3.76
CA GLU A 107 7.81 -20.37 2.36
C GLU A 107 6.55 -19.72 1.79
N ALA A 108 6.67 -19.05 0.63
CA ALA A 108 5.57 -18.45 -0.12
C ALA A 108 4.39 -19.44 -0.28
N PRO A 109 3.33 -19.33 0.54
CA PRO A 109 2.41 -20.46 0.71
C PRO A 109 1.37 -20.53 -0.40
N THR A 110 1.01 -19.38 -1.00
CA THR A 110 0.04 -19.27 -2.10
C THR A 110 0.35 -18.00 -2.93
N PRO A 111 -0.15 -17.88 -4.18
CA PRO A 111 0.19 -16.76 -5.05
C PRO A 111 -0.47 -15.42 -4.70
N TRP A 112 -1.45 -15.38 -3.80
CA TRP A 112 -2.21 -14.16 -3.47
C TRP A 112 -2.30 -13.91 -1.98
N VAL A 113 -2.35 -12.62 -1.61
CA VAL A 113 -2.54 -12.18 -0.22
C VAL A 113 -3.68 -11.18 -0.15
N LEU A 114 -4.73 -11.56 0.58
CA LEU A 114 -5.80 -10.66 0.99
C LEU A 114 -5.39 -9.99 2.31
N ALA A 115 -5.10 -8.69 2.24
CA ALA A 115 -4.83 -7.88 3.42
C ALA A 115 -6.15 -7.43 4.05
N HIS A 116 -6.25 -7.56 5.37
CA HIS A 116 -7.43 -7.19 6.17
C HIS A 116 -7.10 -6.05 7.13
N SER A 117 -8.07 -5.18 7.33
CA SER A 117 -7.97 -3.99 8.16
C SER A 117 -9.00 -4.02 9.28
N GLN A 118 -8.74 -3.27 10.34
CA GLN A 118 -9.62 -3.24 11.53
C GLN A 118 -11.00 -2.65 11.25
N ASP A 119 -11.11 -1.75 10.28
CA ASP A 119 -12.35 -1.11 9.84
C ASP A 119 -13.17 -1.95 8.86
N GLY A 120 -12.73 -3.19 8.59
CA GLY A 120 -13.35 -4.07 7.61
C GLY A 120 -12.89 -3.82 6.17
N TYR A 121 -11.96 -2.89 5.94
CA TYR A 121 -11.33 -2.73 4.62
C TYR A 121 -10.46 -3.95 4.28
N SER A 122 -10.50 -4.35 3.01
CA SER A 122 -9.64 -5.40 2.48
C SER A 122 -9.15 -5.06 1.08
N THR A 123 -8.00 -5.62 0.70
CA THR A 123 -7.48 -5.52 -0.67
C THR A 123 -6.60 -6.73 -0.98
N ASN A 124 -6.73 -7.28 -2.18
CA ASN A 124 -5.94 -8.43 -2.61
C ASN A 124 -4.74 -7.98 -3.43
N VAL A 125 -3.61 -8.65 -3.24
CA VAL A 125 -2.36 -8.32 -3.91
C VAL A 125 -1.64 -9.63 -4.32
N PRO A 126 -1.07 -9.73 -5.53
CA PRO A 126 -0.18 -10.83 -5.87
C PRO A 126 0.98 -10.92 -4.87
N LEU A 127 1.34 -12.11 -4.42
CA LEU A 127 2.47 -12.30 -3.50
C LEU A 127 3.80 -11.81 -4.10
N ALA A 128 3.95 -11.91 -5.43
CA ALA A 128 5.09 -11.40 -6.17
C ALA A 128 5.22 -9.86 -6.09
N ASP A 129 4.13 -9.14 -5.81
CA ASP A 129 4.15 -7.70 -5.57
C ASP A 129 4.40 -7.35 -4.08
N LEU A 130 4.46 -8.34 -3.19
CA LEU A 130 4.70 -8.10 -1.75
C LEU A 130 6.05 -8.61 -1.24
N THR A 131 6.65 -9.58 -1.91
CA THR A 131 7.91 -10.20 -1.53
C THR A 131 9.10 -9.55 -2.24
N GLN A 132 10.33 -10.04 -1.98
CA GLN A 132 11.56 -9.50 -2.56
C GLN A 132 11.81 -8.04 -2.16
N GLY A 133 11.46 -7.68 -0.93
CA GLY A 133 11.62 -6.33 -0.40
C GLY A 133 10.68 -5.28 -1.01
N ARG A 134 9.66 -5.69 -1.77
CA ARG A 134 8.73 -4.76 -2.43
C ARG A 134 7.66 -4.17 -1.52
N ALA A 135 7.34 -4.82 -0.41
CA ALA A 135 6.32 -4.34 0.52
C ALA A 135 6.72 -4.54 1.98
N MET A 136 6.03 -3.81 2.85
CA MET A 136 6.20 -3.92 4.30
C MET A 136 4.91 -3.64 5.05
N ILE A 137 4.87 -4.08 6.30
CA ILE A 137 3.97 -3.55 7.31
C ILE A 137 4.68 -2.38 7.98
N ALA A 138 4.33 -1.17 7.56
CA ALA A 138 4.96 0.07 8.01
C ALA A 138 4.34 0.57 9.31
N THR A 139 5.19 0.98 10.25
CA THR A 139 4.81 1.55 11.56
C THR A 139 5.26 3.00 11.72
N HIS A 140 6.15 3.48 10.84
CA HIS A 140 6.64 4.85 10.85
C HIS A 140 6.63 5.47 9.46
N TYR A 141 6.48 6.80 9.46
CA TYR A 141 6.52 7.66 8.29
C TYR A 141 7.31 8.93 8.66
N ASP A 142 8.31 9.30 7.85
CA ASP A 142 9.21 10.43 8.11
C ASP A 142 9.75 10.45 9.55
N ASP A 143 10.34 9.32 9.95
CA ASP A 143 10.99 9.09 11.26
C ASP A 143 10.08 9.19 12.49
N ARG A 144 8.77 9.34 12.29
CA ARG A 144 7.76 9.41 13.35
C ARG A 144 6.82 8.21 13.32
N PRO A 145 6.23 7.81 14.46
CA PRO A 145 5.16 6.83 14.47
C PRO A 145 4.04 7.25 13.50
N LEU A 146 3.50 6.29 12.78
CA LEU A 146 2.46 6.55 11.79
C LEU A 146 1.21 7.14 12.48
N ALA A 147 0.76 8.31 12.01
CA ALA A 147 -0.43 8.95 12.55
C ALA A 147 -1.68 8.08 12.29
N PRO A 148 -2.68 8.06 13.20
CA PRO A 148 -3.89 7.26 13.05
C PRO A 148 -4.59 7.44 11.70
N GLU A 149 -4.73 8.67 11.20
CA GLU A 149 -5.34 9.03 9.91
C GLU A 149 -4.59 8.44 8.69
N HIS A 150 -3.31 8.14 8.85
CA HIS A 150 -2.46 7.51 7.82
C HIS A 150 -2.37 5.99 7.97
N GLY A 151 -3.10 5.40 8.91
CA GLY A 151 -3.13 3.96 9.16
C GLY A 151 -2.42 3.52 10.43
N GLY A 152 -2.05 4.44 11.32
CA GLY A 152 -1.42 4.11 12.60
C GLY A 152 -2.28 3.17 13.46
N PRO A 153 -1.68 2.19 14.17
CA PRO A 153 -0.24 2.06 14.40
C PRO A 153 0.53 1.30 13.30
N ALA A 154 -0.17 0.64 12.36
CA ALA A 154 0.46 -0.15 11.30
C ALA A 154 -0.39 -0.19 10.03
N ARG A 155 0.27 -0.07 8.88
CA ARG A 155 -0.36 -0.22 7.56
C ARG A 155 0.44 -1.15 6.66
N LEU A 156 -0.22 -1.76 5.68
CA LEU A 156 0.46 -2.31 4.52
C LEU A 156 0.96 -1.15 3.64
N LEU A 157 2.18 -1.28 3.14
CA LEU A 157 2.80 -0.41 2.15
C LEU A 157 3.22 -1.23 0.92
N VAL A 158 2.63 -0.92 -0.23
CA VAL A 158 2.97 -1.47 -1.55
C VAL A 158 3.17 -0.27 -2.49
N PRO A 159 4.40 0.26 -2.58
CA PRO A 159 4.63 1.60 -3.14
C PRO A 159 4.46 1.68 -4.66
N HIS A 160 4.75 0.61 -5.38
CA HIS A 160 4.66 0.57 -6.85
C HIS A 160 3.26 0.31 -7.38
N LEU A 161 2.27 0.07 -6.51
CA LEU A 161 0.86 -0.03 -6.88
C LEU A 161 0.11 1.22 -6.39
N TYR A 162 -1.07 1.45 -6.94
CA TYR A 162 -1.95 2.50 -6.45
C TYR A 162 -2.22 2.34 -4.96
N PHE A 163 -2.22 3.45 -4.24
CA PHE A 163 -2.11 3.48 -2.79
C PHE A 163 -3.32 2.89 -2.04
N TRP A 164 -4.42 2.56 -2.74
CA TRP A 164 -5.50 1.78 -2.14
C TRP A 164 -5.07 0.35 -1.80
N LYS A 165 -4.09 -0.22 -2.53
CA LYS A 165 -3.47 -1.51 -2.21
C LYS A 165 -2.65 -1.49 -0.90
N SER A 166 -2.26 -0.30 -0.45
CA SER A 166 -1.56 -0.08 0.81
C SER A 166 -2.58 0.05 1.96
N ALA A 167 -3.20 -1.05 2.39
CA ALA A 167 -4.27 -1.06 3.40
C ALA A 167 -3.85 -0.39 4.73
N LYS A 168 -4.69 0.52 5.24
CA LYS A 168 -4.52 1.18 6.54
C LYS A 168 -5.00 0.27 7.68
N TRP A 169 -4.46 0.44 8.90
CA TRP A 169 -4.90 -0.30 10.09
C TRP A 169 -4.90 -1.82 9.91
N VAL A 170 -3.86 -2.34 9.25
CA VAL A 170 -3.76 -3.75 8.89
C VAL A 170 -3.71 -4.62 10.16
N ASN A 171 -4.48 -5.71 10.16
CA ASN A 171 -4.55 -6.66 11.28
C ASN A 171 -4.35 -8.11 10.85
N ALA A 172 -4.50 -8.44 9.56
CA ALA A 172 -4.20 -9.76 9.06
C ALA A 172 -3.75 -9.75 7.59
N LEU A 173 -2.93 -10.74 7.26
CA LEU A 173 -2.56 -11.08 5.90
C LEU A 173 -2.97 -12.54 5.66
N GLN A 174 -3.88 -12.74 4.72
CA GLN A 174 -4.44 -14.03 4.41
C GLN A 174 -3.94 -14.51 3.05
N PHE A 175 -3.14 -15.56 3.05
CA PHE A 175 -2.64 -16.22 1.87
C PHE A 175 -3.72 -17.13 1.27
N ASN A 176 -4.08 -16.86 0.01
CA ASN A 176 -5.11 -17.59 -0.75
C ASN A 176 -4.58 -18.08 -2.11
N GLU A 177 -5.14 -19.19 -2.61
CA GLU A 177 -4.83 -19.76 -3.93
C GLU A 177 -5.43 -18.95 -5.09
N ARG A 178 -6.55 -18.27 -4.83
CA ARG A 178 -7.31 -17.54 -5.84
C ARG A 178 -7.12 -16.05 -5.71
N ASP A 179 -7.21 -15.36 -6.85
CA ASP A 179 -7.35 -13.92 -6.90
C ASP A 179 -8.78 -13.54 -6.46
N GLU A 180 -8.93 -13.10 -5.22
CA GLU A 180 -10.22 -12.76 -4.62
C GLU A 180 -10.35 -11.25 -4.46
N ALA A 181 -11.43 -10.65 -4.96
CA ALA A 181 -11.62 -9.21 -4.89
C ALA A 181 -11.78 -8.73 -3.42
N GLY A 182 -11.07 -7.64 -3.09
CA GLY A 182 -11.23 -6.91 -1.83
C GLY A 182 -12.28 -5.80 -1.94
N PHE A 183 -12.18 -4.80 -1.09
CA PHE A 183 -13.20 -3.76 -0.96
C PHE A 183 -13.39 -2.92 -2.23
N TRP A 184 -12.32 -2.35 -2.77
CA TRP A 184 -12.42 -1.49 -3.96
C TRP A 184 -12.53 -2.30 -5.24
N GLU A 185 -11.91 -3.48 -5.28
CA GLU A 185 -11.96 -4.38 -6.41
C GLU A 185 -13.40 -4.86 -6.66
N LEU A 186 -14.16 -5.15 -5.60
CA LEU A 186 -15.60 -5.43 -5.68
C LEU A 186 -16.45 -4.23 -6.16
N ARG A 187 -15.86 -3.04 -6.24
CA ARG A 187 -16.51 -1.78 -6.64
C ARG A 187 -15.99 -1.24 -7.97
N GLY A 188 -15.40 -2.12 -8.79
CA GLY A 188 -14.95 -1.80 -10.15
C GLY A 188 -13.56 -1.17 -10.23
N TYR A 189 -12.78 -1.18 -9.15
CA TYR A 189 -11.36 -0.85 -9.21
C TYR A 189 -10.58 -2.06 -9.74
N HIS A 190 -9.48 -1.79 -10.43
CA HIS A 190 -8.68 -2.84 -11.05
C HIS A 190 -8.08 -3.81 -10.02
N MET A 191 -8.01 -5.10 -10.36
CA MET A 191 -7.52 -6.16 -9.47
C MET A 191 -6.05 -5.98 -9.05
N ARG A 192 -5.17 -5.48 -9.93
CA ARG A 192 -3.74 -5.26 -9.62
C ARG A 192 -3.42 -3.82 -9.23
N GLY A 193 -3.68 -2.83 -10.09
CA GLY A 193 -3.64 -1.42 -9.70
C GLY A 193 -2.30 -0.74 -9.98
N ASP A 194 -1.65 -1.08 -11.08
CA ASP A 194 -0.40 -0.45 -11.51
C ASP A 194 -0.60 1.00 -12.02
N PRO A 195 0.00 2.01 -11.38
CA PRO A 195 -0.23 3.40 -11.73
C PRO A 195 0.38 3.81 -13.06
N PHE A 196 1.45 3.15 -13.51
CA PHE A 196 2.12 3.46 -14.77
C PHE A 196 1.38 2.88 -15.98
N LYS A 197 0.56 1.84 -15.75
CA LYS A 197 -0.34 1.25 -16.74
C LYS A 197 -1.75 1.84 -16.70
N GLU A 198 -1.98 2.84 -15.84
CA GLU A 198 -3.30 3.44 -15.59
C GLU A 198 -4.38 2.40 -15.23
N GLU A 199 -4.01 1.34 -14.52
CA GLU A 199 -4.91 0.28 -14.04
C GLU A 199 -5.78 0.81 -12.88
N ARG A 200 -6.68 1.76 -13.15
CA ARG A 200 -7.55 2.38 -12.14
C ARG A 200 -8.82 1.57 -11.91
N TYR A 201 -9.43 1.10 -12.99
CA TYR A 201 -10.73 0.44 -13.01
C TYR A 201 -10.68 -0.84 -13.87
N GLY A 202 -11.57 -1.79 -13.63
CA GLY A 202 -11.64 -3.08 -14.33
C GLY A 202 -12.85 -3.91 -13.93
#